data_AF-A0A257M1F9-F1
#
_entry.id   AF-A0A257M1F9-F1
#
_cell.length_a   1.000
_cell.length_b   1.000
_cell.length_c   1.000
_cell.angle_alpha   90.00
_cell.angle_beta   90.00
_cell.angle_gamma   90.00
#
_symmetry.space_group_name_H-M   'P 1'
#
loop_
_entity.id
_entity.type
_entity.pdbx_description
1 polymer ?
#
loop_
_entity_poly.entity_id
_entity_poly.type
_entity_poly.pdbx_seq_one_letter_code
_entity_poly.pdbx_strand_id
1 'polypeptide(L)'
;MSSARSRTGEECSIVAAIIAGRPWTASTVKNLHLRKHVRALGRTFRTAREVTDALREPCRRVFETLARHSQLLDRAHRFAGDLVPMGVRVAAYAAQWIRPPEDWQAAARSSPEEQWRDLLRHLFAAWPVPEFFDSAWQVRGGLRCLERDWFCHLGRGGSLRKADGFPTSITRQAVHLALNAPAGMTVCQALRHGQLAALGASAALETEVLASAIAGNLAHDDVWSPLLAKVAAARDFDPCEFGVVADVIAELLQHGHFNRAHQLIALPFAELRRHAFRRWQSLLEAATAEGIEFRDSDFTRAGIRAKLRHFSESGWEPMRDVGRFETVRCEGYEAPS
;
A
#
# COMPACT_ATOMS: atom_id res chain seq x y z
N MET A 1 -4.79 -0.60 -39.31
CA MET A 1 -3.95 0.61 -39.18
C MET A 1 -4.84 1.85 -39.24
N SER A 2 -5.49 2.19 -38.12
CA SER A 2 -6.35 3.39 -38.03
C SER A 2 -5.50 4.57 -37.57
N SER A 3 -5.41 5.56 -38.45
CA SER A 3 -4.75 6.85 -38.29
C SER A 3 -5.01 7.48 -36.92
N ALA A 4 -3.97 8.05 -36.33
CA ALA A 4 -4.04 9.00 -35.23
C ALA A 4 -4.83 10.23 -35.69
N ARG A 5 -6.17 10.10 -35.73
CA ARG A 5 -7.08 11.24 -35.87
C ARG A 5 -6.65 12.26 -34.82
N SER A 6 -6.38 13.48 -35.27
CA SER A 6 -6.22 14.66 -34.43
C SER A 6 -7.30 14.60 -33.36
N ARG A 7 -6.90 14.36 -32.11
CA ARG A 7 -7.83 14.38 -30.98
C ARG A 7 -8.48 15.75 -30.97
N THR A 8 -9.80 15.77 -30.90
CA THR A 8 -10.54 17.01 -31.12
C THR A 8 -10.20 17.98 -29.99
N GLY A 9 -9.95 19.25 -30.31
CA GLY A 9 -9.79 20.31 -29.30
C GLY A 9 -10.98 20.38 -28.32
N GLU A 10 -12.13 19.85 -28.75
CA GLU A 10 -13.35 19.67 -27.97
C GLU A 10 -13.13 18.79 -26.71
N GLU A 11 -12.44 17.65 -26.81
CA GLU A 11 -12.23 16.76 -25.65
C GLU A 11 -11.33 17.40 -24.58
N CYS A 12 -10.29 18.10 -25.01
CA CYS A 12 -9.44 18.90 -24.12
C CYS A 12 -10.25 20.01 -23.45
N SER A 13 -11.12 20.70 -24.21
CA SER A 13 -12.00 21.74 -23.69
C SER A 13 -12.98 21.21 -22.64
N ILE A 14 -13.50 20.00 -22.80
CA ILE A 14 -14.39 19.36 -21.82
C ILE A 14 -13.65 19.07 -20.52
N VAL A 15 -12.46 18.47 -20.59
CA VAL A 15 -11.62 18.19 -19.40
C VAL A 15 -11.32 19.47 -18.64
N ALA A 16 -10.91 20.53 -19.35
CA ALA A 16 -10.63 21.84 -18.78
C ALA A 16 -11.86 22.43 -18.07
N ALA A 17 -13.02 22.41 -18.74
CA ALA A 17 -14.27 22.92 -18.20
C ALA A 17 -14.67 22.20 -16.90
N ILE A 18 -14.52 20.87 -16.86
CA ILE A 18 -14.85 20.06 -15.68
C ILE A 18 -13.97 20.42 -14.48
N ILE A 19 -12.66 20.53 -14.71
CA ILE A 19 -11.70 20.87 -13.64
C ILE A 19 -11.91 22.32 -13.17
N ALA A 20 -12.36 23.21 -14.05
CA ALA A 20 -12.78 24.56 -13.69
C ALA A 20 -14.15 24.63 -12.97
N GLY A 21 -14.81 23.49 -12.73
CA GLY A 21 -16.12 23.43 -12.08
C GLY A 21 -17.29 23.90 -12.95
N ARG A 22 -17.08 24.04 -14.28
CA ARG A 22 -18.13 24.47 -15.20
C ARG A 22 -19.12 23.33 -15.49
N PRO A 23 -20.40 23.65 -15.77
CA PRO A 23 -21.38 22.65 -16.19
C PRO A 23 -20.94 21.91 -17.44
N TRP A 24 -21.26 20.61 -17.50
CA TRP A 24 -20.97 19.75 -18.66
C TRP A 24 -22.01 18.63 -18.75
N THR A 25 -22.17 18.05 -19.93
CA THR A 25 -23.16 16.99 -20.16
C THR A 25 -22.47 15.71 -20.59
N ALA A 26 -22.70 14.61 -19.88
CA ALA A 26 -22.00 13.35 -20.16
C ALA A 26 -22.31 12.75 -21.54
N SER A 27 -23.43 13.14 -22.16
CA SER A 27 -23.81 12.69 -23.50
C SER A 27 -22.93 13.28 -24.62
N THR A 28 -22.25 14.41 -24.39
CA THR A 28 -21.34 15.02 -25.39
C THR A 28 -20.06 14.21 -25.56
N VAL A 29 -19.65 13.45 -24.53
CA VAL A 29 -18.45 12.61 -24.57
C VAL A 29 -18.79 11.26 -25.18
N LYS A 30 -18.45 11.06 -26.47
CA LYS A 30 -18.73 9.83 -27.22
C LYS A 30 -17.89 8.63 -26.75
N ASN A 31 -16.61 8.85 -26.41
CA ASN A 31 -15.74 7.79 -25.92
C ASN A 31 -16.17 7.33 -24.52
N LEU A 32 -16.53 6.04 -24.38
CA LEU A 32 -17.01 5.46 -23.12
C LEU A 32 -15.94 5.43 -22.03
N HIS A 33 -14.67 5.23 -22.38
CA HIS A 33 -13.55 5.25 -21.43
C HIS A 33 -13.32 6.67 -20.93
N LEU A 34 -13.20 7.63 -21.85
CA LEU A 34 -13.08 9.05 -21.50
C LEU A 34 -14.25 9.50 -20.61
N ARG A 35 -15.48 9.08 -20.95
CA ARG A 35 -16.71 9.36 -20.17
C ARG A 35 -16.59 8.90 -18.71
N LYS A 36 -15.92 7.78 -18.42
CA LYS A 36 -15.71 7.33 -17.04
C LYS A 36 -14.75 8.26 -16.30
N HIS A 37 -13.65 8.66 -16.93
CA HIS A 37 -12.67 9.57 -16.34
C HIS A 37 -13.23 10.97 -16.09
N VAL A 38 -13.93 11.55 -17.05
CA VAL A 38 -14.58 12.88 -16.88
C VAL A 38 -15.65 12.86 -15.79
N ARG A 39 -16.38 11.75 -15.60
CA ARG A 39 -17.29 11.59 -14.45
C ARG A 39 -16.53 11.56 -13.12
N ALA A 40 -15.39 10.88 -13.07
CA ALA A 40 -14.54 10.87 -11.89
C ALA A 40 -13.97 12.27 -11.59
N LEU A 41 -13.44 12.97 -12.59
CA LEU A 41 -13.01 14.37 -12.48
C LEU A 41 -14.15 15.28 -12.01
N GLY A 42 -15.34 15.12 -12.58
CA GLY A 42 -16.53 15.84 -12.17
C GLY A 42 -16.87 15.60 -10.71
N ARG A 43 -16.77 14.36 -10.20
CA ARG A 43 -16.96 14.11 -8.76
C ARG A 43 -15.88 14.76 -7.91
N THR A 44 -14.63 14.76 -8.36
CA THR A 44 -13.49 15.36 -7.65
C THR A 44 -13.59 16.89 -7.55
N PHE A 45 -14.00 17.57 -8.63
CA PHE A 45 -13.94 19.04 -8.73
C PHE A 45 -15.30 19.76 -8.68
N ARG A 46 -16.41 19.02 -8.50
CA ARG A 46 -17.78 19.58 -8.42
C ARG A 46 -17.93 20.57 -7.28
N THR A 47 -17.38 20.26 -6.11
CA THR A 47 -17.51 21.11 -4.93
C THR A 47 -16.18 21.85 -4.73
N ALA A 48 -16.25 23.17 -4.72
CA ALA A 48 -15.13 24.01 -4.32
C ALA A 48 -14.77 23.71 -2.86
N ARG A 49 -13.51 23.36 -2.64
CA ARG A 49 -12.88 23.12 -1.34
C ARG A 49 -11.48 23.67 -1.47
N GLU A 50 -10.92 24.19 -0.39
CA GLU A 50 -9.56 24.74 -0.37
C GLU A 50 -8.54 23.80 -1.04
N VAL A 51 -8.59 22.51 -0.70
CA VAL A 51 -7.72 21.48 -1.30
C VAL A 51 -7.98 21.29 -2.79
N THR A 52 -9.23 21.23 -3.25
CA THR A 52 -9.55 21.00 -4.67
C THR A 52 -9.27 22.24 -5.50
N ASP A 53 -9.46 23.43 -4.95
CA ASP A 53 -9.21 24.71 -5.61
C ASP A 53 -7.72 24.91 -5.87
N ALA A 54 -6.85 24.60 -4.89
CA ALA A 54 -5.40 24.61 -5.07
C ALA A 54 -4.90 23.63 -6.14
N LEU A 55 -5.67 22.57 -6.44
CA LEU A 55 -5.32 21.54 -7.40
C LEU A 55 -5.88 21.77 -8.81
N ARG A 56 -6.79 22.74 -9.01
CA ARG A 56 -7.46 22.93 -10.31
C ARG A 56 -6.46 23.15 -11.43
N GLU A 57 -5.58 24.13 -11.28
CA GLU A 57 -4.64 24.48 -12.34
C GLU A 57 -3.63 23.35 -12.61
N PRO A 58 -2.94 22.77 -11.61
CA PRO A 58 -2.11 21.58 -11.82
C PRO A 58 -2.84 20.40 -12.48
N CYS A 59 -4.06 20.09 -12.04
CA CYS A 59 -4.83 19.00 -12.63
C CYS A 59 -5.21 19.31 -14.07
N ARG A 60 -5.62 20.55 -14.36
CA ARG A 60 -5.95 20.98 -15.72
C ARG A 60 -4.78 20.71 -16.66
N ARG A 61 -3.58 21.16 -16.29
CA ARG A 61 -2.34 20.95 -17.07
C ARG A 61 -2.06 19.47 -17.33
N VAL A 62 -2.14 18.63 -16.30
CA VAL A 62 -1.90 17.18 -16.42
C VAL A 62 -2.95 16.51 -17.30
N PHE A 63 -4.24 16.72 -17.03
CA PHE A 63 -5.31 15.99 -17.73
C PHE A 63 -5.54 16.49 -19.15
N GLU A 64 -5.33 17.78 -19.45
CA GLU A 64 -5.31 18.26 -20.83
C GLU A 64 -4.14 17.65 -21.63
N THR A 65 -2.96 17.58 -21.02
CA THR A 65 -1.79 16.92 -21.63
C THR A 65 -2.08 15.45 -21.91
N LEU A 66 -2.64 14.72 -20.94
CA LEU A 66 -3.04 13.33 -21.13
C LEU A 66 -4.08 13.17 -22.24
N ALA A 67 -5.11 14.03 -22.27
CA ALA A 67 -6.15 14.01 -23.30
C ALA A 67 -5.58 14.31 -24.69
N ARG A 68 -4.57 15.18 -24.80
CA ARG A 68 -3.97 15.56 -26.08
C ARG A 68 -2.91 14.56 -26.58
N HIS A 69 -2.07 14.06 -25.67
CA HIS A 69 -0.84 13.36 -26.04
C HIS A 69 -0.79 11.88 -25.67
N SER A 70 -1.71 11.33 -24.86
CA SER A 70 -1.68 9.92 -24.40
C SER A 70 -2.95 9.10 -24.69
N GLN A 71 -2.86 7.79 -24.83
CA GLN A 71 -4.04 6.93 -24.98
C GLN A 71 -4.68 6.54 -23.62
N LEU A 72 -4.15 7.08 -22.51
CA LEU A 72 -4.52 6.72 -21.14
C LEU A 72 -5.99 7.02 -20.82
N LEU A 73 -6.59 8.06 -21.38
CA LEU A 73 -8.00 8.40 -21.11
C LEU A 73 -8.98 7.70 -22.05
N ASP A 74 -8.49 7.09 -23.14
CA ASP A 74 -9.33 6.69 -24.26
C ASP A 74 -9.50 5.19 -24.42
N ARG A 75 -8.69 4.39 -23.72
CA ARG A 75 -8.63 2.93 -23.85
C ARG A 75 -8.84 2.22 -22.52
N ALA A 76 -9.25 0.96 -22.57
CA ALA A 76 -9.18 0.09 -21.41
C ALA A 76 -7.71 -0.28 -21.12
N HIS A 77 -7.30 -0.15 -19.86
CA HIS A 77 -6.01 -0.63 -19.36
C HIS A 77 -6.11 -0.82 -17.84
N ARG A 78 -5.08 -1.42 -17.23
CA ARG A 78 -5.10 -1.78 -15.80
C ARG A 78 -5.29 -0.58 -14.86
N PHE A 79 -4.88 0.62 -15.26
CA PHE A 79 -5.01 1.83 -14.44
C PHE A 79 -6.31 2.59 -14.68
N ALA A 80 -7.19 2.17 -15.59
CA ALA A 80 -8.36 2.98 -15.96
C ALA A 80 -9.26 3.35 -14.77
N GLY A 81 -9.38 2.47 -13.76
CA GLY A 81 -10.13 2.77 -12.53
C GLY A 81 -9.45 3.80 -11.61
N ASP A 82 -8.13 3.85 -11.61
CA ASP A 82 -7.31 4.62 -10.66
C ASP A 82 -6.63 5.83 -11.31
N LEU A 83 -6.71 6.01 -12.63
CA LEU A 83 -5.99 7.05 -13.38
C LEU A 83 -6.31 8.47 -12.92
N VAL A 84 -7.57 8.77 -12.60
CA VAL A 84 -7.95 10.10 -12.11
C VAL A 84 -7.35 10.36 -10.72
N PRO A 85 -7.54 9.49 -9.70
CA PRO A 85 -6.80 9.61 -8.44
C PRO A 85 -5.28 9.73 -8.62
N MET A 86 -4.68 8.94 -9.52
CA MET A 86 -3.26 8.98 -9.82
C MET A 86 -2.82 10.34 -10.39
N GLY A 87 -3.54 10.87 -11.39
CA GLY A 87 -3.26 12.18 -11.98
C GLY A 87 -3.44 13.33 -10.98
N VAL A 88 -4.43 13.25 -10.09
CA VAL A 88 -4.61 14.24 -9.01
C VAL A 88 -3.44 14.22 -8.03
N ARG A 89 -2.89 13.03 -7.71
CA ARG A 89 -1.67 12.92 -6.89
C ARG A 89 -0.48 13.53 -7.61
N VAL A 90 -0.28 13.25 -8.91
CA VAL A 90 0.78 13.88 -9.72
C VAL A 90 0.66 15.40 -9.70
N ALA A 91 -0.56 15.92 -9.88
CA ALA A 91 -0.86 17.35 -9.83
C ALA A 91 -0.59 17.97 -8.46
N ALA A 92 -0.84 17.26 -7.36
CA ALA A 92 -0.48 17.73 -6.03
C ALA A 92 1.05 17.97 -5.92
N TYR A 93 1.88 17.24 -6.67
CA TYR A 93 3.33 17.44 -6.75
C TYR A 93 3.75 18.50 -7.78
N ALA A 94 2.89 19.43 -8.19
CA ALA A 94 3.25 20.41 -9.23
C ALA A 94 4.45 21.31 -8.92
N ALA A 95 4.64 21.71 -7.66
CA ALA A 95 5.83 22.46 -7.24
C ALA A 95 7.15 21.67 -7.41
N GLN A 96 7.03 20.36 -7.62
CA GLN A 96 8.14 19.44 -7.79
C GLN A 96 8.42 19.09 -9.25
N TRP A 97 7.64 19.61 -10.21
CA TRP A 97 7.87 19.36 -11.63
C TRP A 97 9.18 19.98 -12.11
N ILE A 98 10.03 19.17 -12.73
CA ILE A 98 11.28 19.60 -13.37
C ILE A 98 11.08 20.06 -14.82
N ARG A 99 10.00 19.60 -15.45
CA ARG A 99 9.56 19.97 -16.81
C ARG A 99 8.05 20.15 -16.80
N PRO A 100 7.51 21.09 -17.58
CA PRO A 100 6.07 21.29 -17.65
C PRO A 100 5.37 20.10 -18.34
N PRO A 101 4.15 19.72 -17.92
CA PRO A 101 3.38 18.66 -18.59
C PRO A 101 3.19 18.90 -20.08
N GLU A 102 3.06 20.16 -20.49
CA GLU A 102 2.75 20.54 -21.88
C GLU A 102 3.85 20.16 -22.88
N ASP A 103 5.10 20.02 -22.42
CA ASP A 103 6.23 19.61 -23.25
C ASP A 103 6.30 18.08 -23.45
N TRP A 104 5.48 17.32 -22.73
CA TRP A 104 5.48 15.86 -22.80
C TRP A 104 4.65 15.35 -23.98
N GLN A 105 5.20 14.36 -24.69
CA GLN A 105 4.51 13.66 -25.76
C GLN A 105 4.73 12.15 -25.63
N ALA A 106 3.64 11.38 -25.62
CA ALA A 106 3.75 9.93 -25.55
C ALA A 106 4.37 9.35 -26.83
N ALA A 107 5.23 8.34 -26.67
CA ALA A 107 5.72 7.55 -27.79
C ALA A 107 4.56 6.82 -28.50
N ALA A 108 4.51 6.88 -29.84
CA ALA A 108 3.37 6.39 -30.61
C ALA A 108 3.07 4.88 -30.44
N ARG A 109 4.07 4.07 -30.09
CA ARG A 109 3.97 2.61 -29.96
C ARG A 109 3.98 2.11 -28.51
N SER A 110 4.01 3.00 -27.52
CA SER A 110 4.09 2.58 -26.13
C SER A 110 2.73 2.17 -25.58
N SER A 111 2.76 1.15 -24.71
CA SER A 111 1.64 0.73 -23.89
C SER A 111 1.19 1.85 -22.94
N PRO A 112 -0.07 1.86 -22.47
CA PRO A 112 -0.54 2.82 -21.46
C PRO A 112 0.36 2.85 -20.22
N GLU A 113 0.89 1.71 -19.79
CA GLU A 113 1.79 1.60 -18.65
C GLU A 113 3.12 2.31 -18.89
N GLU A 114 3.72 2.13 -20.07
CA GLU A 114 4.91 2.87 -20.48
C GLU A 114 4.64 4.36 -20.62
N GLN A 115 3.48 4.78 -21.16
CA GLN A 115 3.11 6.20 -21.23
C GLN A 115 3.00 6.84 -19.85
N TRP A 116 2.41 6.14 -18.89
CA TRP A 116 2.32 6.62 -17.51
C TRP A 116 3.71 6.76 -16.89
N ARG A 117 4.56 5.74 -17.02
CA ARG A 117 5.94 5.74 -16.53
C ARG A 117 6.79 6.84 -17.15
N ASP A 118 6.62 7.08 -18.44
CA ASP A 118 7.32 8.12 -19.20
C ASP A 118 6.89 9.51 -18.75
N LEU A 119 5.58 9.75 -18.56
CA LEU A 119 5.08 11.01 -18.00
C LEU A 119 5.66 11.30 -16.61
N LEU A 120 5.70 10.30 -15.72
CA LEU A 120 6.27 10.47 -14.38
C LEU A 120 7.76 10.86 -14.46
N ARG A 121 8.52 10.22 -15.34
CA ARG A 121 9.95 10.54 -15.54
C ARG A 121 10.12 11.93 -16.13
N HIS A 122 9.32 12.31 -17.13
CA HIS A 122 9.33 13.67 -17.70
C HIS A 122 9.10 14.73 -16.62
N LEU A 123 8.09 14.53 -15.77
CA LEU A 123 7.71 15.50 -14.76
C LEU A 123 8.69 15.57 -13.58
N PHE A 124 9.30 14.46 -13.16
CA PHE A 124 10.01 14.42 -11.87
C PHE A 124 11.47 13.93 -11.95
N ALA A 125 11.95 13.42 -13.08
CA ALA A 125 13.24 12.75 -13.18
C ALA A 125 14.21 13.41 -14.18
N ALA A 126 15.26 14.01 -13.63
CA ALA A 126 16.48 14.38 -14.36
C ALA A 126 17.50 13.24 -14.36
N TRP A 127 17.38 12.33 -13.37
CA TRP A 127 18.23 11.14 -13.20
C TRP A 127 17.39 9.86 -13.25
N PRO A 128 17.96 8.71 -13.64
CA PRO A 128 17.24 7.45 -13.69
C PRO A 128 16.61 7.07 -12.34
N VAL A 129 15.31 6.78 -12.36
CA VAL A 129 14.55 6.25 -11.22
C VAL A 129 14.25 4.76 -11.48
N PRO A 130 14.53 3.86 -10.52
CA PRO A 130 14.24 2.43 -10.66
C PRO A 130 12.76 2.16 -10.93
N GLU A 131 12.43 1.15 -11.73
CA GLU A 131 11.05 0.94 -12.19
C GLU A 131 10.06 0.64 -11.06
N PHE A 132 10.47 -0.05 -9.99
CA PHE A 132 9.57 -0.35 -8.87
C PHE A 132 9.06 0.93 -8.17
N PHE A 133 9.76 2.06 -8.30
CA PHE A 133 9.29 3.35 -7.77
C PHE A 133 8.05 3.87 -8.47
N ASP A 134 7.74 3.41 -9.68
CA ASP A 134 6.50 3.76 -10.38
C ASP A 134 5.25 3.31 -9.61
N SER A 135 5.39 2.30 -8.73
CA SER A 135 4.29 1.85 -7.85
C SER A 135 3.85 2.93 -6.87
N ALA A 136 4.73 3.86 -6.47
CA ALA A 136 4.43 4.91 -5.47
C ALA A 136 3.24 5.78 -5.87
N TRP A 137 3.05 5.96 -7.18
CA TRP A 137 1.94 6.75 -7.73
C TRP A 137 0.63 5.97 -7.80
N GLN A 138 0.69 4.64 -7.74
CA GLN A 138 -0.46 3.73 -7.74
C GLN A 138 -1.00 3.48 -6.33
N VAL A 139 -0.15 3.60 -5.29
CA VAL A 139 -0.55 3.46 -3.88
C VAL A 139 -1.74 4.38 -3.58
N ARG A 140 -2.81 3.80 -3.05
CA ARG A 140 -4.01 4.53 -2.62
C ARG A 140 -3.76 5.25 -1.30
N GLY A 141 -4.54 6.29 -1.03
CA GLY A 141 -4.40 7.10 0.18
C GLY A 141 -4.29 8.59 -0.14
N GLY A 142 -3.62 9.32 0.74
CA GLY A 142 -3.45 10.77 0.68
C GLY A 142 -2.76 11.27 -0.59
N LEU A 143 -2.83 12.58 -0.79
CA LEU A 143 -2.15 13.27 -1.91
C LEU A 143 -0.63 13.19 -1.78
N ARG A 144 -0.11 13.17 -0.55
CA ARG A 144 1.30 12.99 -0.21
C ARG A 144 1.53 11.62 0.41
N CYS A 145 2.67 11.03 0.12
CA CYS A 145 3.23 9.88 0.86
C CYS A 145 4.75 9.82 0.66
N LEU A 146 5.44 9.19 1.60
CA LEU A 146 6.90 9.15 1.64
C LEU A 146 7.50 8.55 0.37
N GLU A 147 6.89 7.52 -0.20
CA GLU A 147 7.40 6.85 -1.40
C GLU A 147 7.38 7.76 -2.63
N ARG A 148 6.41 8.68 -2.73
CA ARG A 148 6.38 9.70 -3.80
C ARG A 148 7.39 10.81 -3.55
N ASP A 149 7.58 11.19 -2.28
CA ASP A 149 8.64 12.14 -1.90
C ASP A 149 10.02 11.56 -2.25
N TRP A 150 10.24 10.28 -1.97
CA TRP A 150 11.44 9.53 -2.35
C TRP A 150 11.61 9.43 -3.87
N PHE A 151 10.53 9.16 -4.63
CA PHE A 151 10.57 9.18 -6.10
C PHE A 151 11.11 10.52 -6.60
N CYS A 152 10.56 11.64 -6.11
CA CYS A 152 10.94 12.97 -6.56
C CYS A 152 12.36 13.34 -6.08
N HIS A 153 12.76 12.93 -4.87
CA HIS A 153 14.11 13.12 -4.35
C HIS A 153 15.14 12.42 -5.25
N LEU A 154 14.89 11.15 -5.56
CA LEU A 154 15.77 10.34 -6.41
C LEU A 154 15.81 10.86 -7.85
N GLY A 155 14.66 11.27 -8.40
CA GLY A 155 14.55 11.84 -9.73
C GLY A 155 15.41 13.11 -9.91
N ARG A 156 15.69 13.85 -8.84
CA ARG A 156 16.61 15.01 -8.86
C ARG A 156 18.08 14.67 -8.66
N GLY A 157 18.43 13.38 -8.57
CA GLY A 157 19.80 12.92 -8.31
C GLY A 157 20.13 12.85 -6.81
N GLY A 158 19.13 12.96 -5.94
CA GLY A 158 19.28 12.75 -4.51
C GLY A 158 19.59 11.29 -4.17
N SER A 159 20.25 11.08 -3.03
CA SER A 159 20.49 9.73 -2.51
C SER A 159 19.30 9.27 -1.70
N LEU A 160 18.71 8.11 -2.02
CA LEU A 160 17.56 7.58 -1.29
C LEU A 160 17.79 7.51 0.23
N ARG A 161 19.01 7.20 0.68
CA ARG A 161 19.38 7.18 2.10
C ARG A 161 19.39 8.55 2.80
N LYS A 162 19.40 9.63 2.03
CA LYS A 162 19.32 11.02 2.51
C LYS A 162 17.91 11.60 2.32
N ALA A 163 16.96 10.82 1.80
CA ALA A 163 15.59 11.26 1.65
C ALA A 163 14.90 11.31 3.01
N ASP A 164 14.06 12.31 3.22
CA ASP A 164 13.33 12.47 4.48
C ASP A 164 12.44 11.26 4.77
N GLY A 165 12.44 10.84 6.03
CA GLY A 165 11.69 9.67 6.49
C GLY A 165 12.20 8.32 5.99
N PHE A 166 13.30 8.27 5.22
CA PHE A 166 13.88 7.00 4.80
C PHE A 166 14.50 6.26 6.00
N PRO A 167 14.23 4.96 6.21
CA PRO A 167 14.72 4.27 7.40
C PRO A 167 16.25 4.13 7.38
N THR A 168 16.89 4.56 8.47
CA THR A 168 18.36 4.58 8.60
C THR A 168 18.97 3.19 8.72
N SER A 169 18.18 2.20 9.13
CA SER A 169 18.50 0.77 9.23
C SER A 169 18.64 0.08 7.87
N ILE A 170 18.05 0.63 6.80
CA ILE A 170 18.22 0.08 5.45
C ILE A 170 19.61 0.47 4.92
N THR A 171 20.45 -0.55 4.71
CA THR A 171 21.85 -0.36 4.30
C THR A 171 21.98 0.07 2.83
N ARG A 172 23.14 0.62 2.46
CA ARG A 172 23.45 0.92 1.05
C ARG A 172 23.42 -0.33 0.17
N GLN A 173 23.90 -1.46 0.71
CA GLN A 173 23.88 -2.75 0.02
C GLN A 173 22.45 -3.21 -0.23
N ALA A 174 21.56 -3.09 0.76
CA ALA A 174 20.15 -3.43 0.59
C ALA A 174 19.47 -2.58 -0.49
N VAL A 175 19.69 -1.26 -0.49
CA VAL A 175 19.18 -0.38 -1.55
C VAL A 175 19.72 -0.77 -2.93
N HIS A 176 21.00 -1.13 -3.03
CA HIS A 176 21.59 -1.56 -4.29
C HIS A 176 20.97 -2.87 -4.79
N LEU A 177 20.79 -3.86 -3.91
CA LEU A 177 20.18 -5.15 -4.26
C LEU A 177 18.69 -5.01 -4.60
N ALA A 178 17.98 -4.04 -4.00
CA ALA A 178 16.60 -3.73 -4.36
C ALA A 178 16.44 -3.31 -5.84
N LEU A 179 17.50 -2.84 -6.51
CA LEU A 179 17.46 -2.52 -7.95
C LEU A 179 17.21 -3.76 -8.82
N ASN A 180 17.51 -4.95 -8.30
CA ASN A 180 17.27 -6.23 -8.97
C ASN A 180 15.93 -6.87 -8.56
N ALA A 181 15.08 -6.14 -7.82
CA ALA A 181 13.80 -6.65 -7.38
C ALA A 181 12.91 -7.03 -8.58
N PRO A 182 12.16 -8.14 -8.49
CA PRO A 182 11.20 -8.53 -9.51
C PRO A 182 10.21 -7.41 -9.89
N ALA A 183 9.85 -7.38 -11.18
CA ALA A 183 8.89 -6.41 -11.68
C ALA A 183 7.53 -6.55 -10.98
N GLY A 184 6.86 -5.41 -10.76
CA GLY A 184 5.53 -5.38 -10.15
C GLY A 184 5.53 -5.30 -8.62
N MET A 185 6.69 -5.36 -7.96
CA MET A 185 6.80 -5.06 -6.54
C MET A 185 6.49 -3.59 -6.24
N THR A 186 5.92 -3.36 -5.05
CA THR A 186 5.84 -2.02 -4.47
C THR A 186 7.22 -1.54 -4.01
N VAL A 187 7.37 -0.23 -3.77
CA VAL A 187 8.59 0.36 -3.17
C VAL A 187 9.00 -0.36 -1.88
N CYS A 188 8.06 -0.57 -0.96
CA CYS A 188 8.32 -1.26 0.30
C CYS A 188 8.78 -2.71 0.06
N GLN A 189 8.10 -3.45 -0.83
CA GLN A 189 8.45 -4.83 -1.16
C GLN A 189 9.83 -4.94 -1.82
N ALA A 190 10.17 -4.04 -2.76
CA ALA A 190 11.47 -4.04 -3.41
C ALA A 190 12.61 -3.76 -2.41
N LEU A 191 12.39 -2.83 -1.47
CA LEU A 191 13.36 -2.55 -0.42
C LEU A 191 13.50 -3.72 0.57
N ARG A 192 12.41 -4.41 0.90
CA ARG A 192 12.42 -5.63 1.72
C ARG A 192 13.16 -6.77 1.02
N HIS A 193 12.91 -6.97 -0.28
CA HIS A 193 13.68 -7.88 -1.13
C HIS A 193 15.18 -7.57 -1.06
N GLY A 194 15.56 -6.30 -1.23
CA GLY A 194 16.96 -5.88 -1.13
C GLY A 194 17.58 -6.13 0.25
N GLN A 195 16.85 -5.92 1.34
CA GLN A 195 17.30 -6.24 2.71
C GLN A 195 17.56 -7.74 2.88
N LEU A 196 16.61 -8.58 2.46
CA LEU A 196 16.72 -10.03 2.56
C LEU A 196 17.86 -10.58 1.71
N ALA A 197 18.02 -10.07 0.49
CA ALA A 197 19.14 -10.38 -0.38
C ALA A 197 20.49 -9.98 0.26
N ALA A 198 20.56 -8.80 0.90
CA ALA A 198 21.77 -8.36 1.60
C ALA A 198 22.12 -9.25 2.79
N LEU A 199 21.12 -9.85 3.43
CA LEU A 199 21.26 -10.76 4.56
C LEU A 199 21.54 -12.22 4.14
N GLY A 200 21.50 -12.53 2.84
CA GLY A 200 21.65 -13.91 2.35
C GLY A 200 20.48 -14.82 2.73
N ALA A 201 19.27 -14.26 2.86
CA ALA A 201 18.07 -15.03 3.17
C ALA A 201 17.76 -16.08 2.08
N SER A 202 17.16 -17.20 2.48
CA SER A 202 16.68 -18.21 1.53
C SER A 202 15.46 -17.70 0.76
N ALA A 203 15.25 -18.21 -0.46
CA ALA A 203 14.08 -17.84 -1.28
C ALA A 203 12.75 -18.21 -0.59
N ALA A 204 12.73 -19.27 0.22
CA ALA A 204 11.57 -19.65 1.02
C ALA A 204 11.27 -18.61 2.10
N LEU A 205 12.29 -18.15 2.84
CA LEU A 205 12.13 -17.07 3.81
C LEU A 205 11.69 -15.77 3.15
N GLU A 206 12.26 -15.44 1.99
CA GLU A 206 11.88 -14.25 1.24
C GLU A 206 10.39 -14.28 0.85
N THR A 207 9.92 -15.42 0.37
CA THR A 207 8.51 -15.62 0.00
C THR A 207 7.59 -15.36 1.20
N GLU A 208 7.90 -15.93 2.36
CA GLU A 208 7.10 -15.77 3.58
C GLU A 208 7.12 -14.33 4.11
N VAL A 209 8.27 -13.66 4.04
CA VAL A 209 8.39 -12.26 4.43
C VAL A 209 7.56 -11.36 3.49
N LEU A 210 7.66 -11.56 2.18
CA LEU A 210 6.96 -10.74 1.19
C LEU A 210 5.44 -10.99 1.16
N ALA A 211 4.99 -12.16 1.62
CA ALA A 211 3.57 -12.48 1.81
C ALA A 211 2.99 -11.88 3.12
N SER A 212 3.84 -11.48 4.05
CA SER A 212 3.41 -10.95 5.36
C SER A 212 3.02 -9.46 5.32
N ALA A 213 2.41 -8.98 6.41
CA ALA A 213 2.03 -7.58 6.56
C ALA A 213 3.23 -6.60 6.56
N ILE A 214 4.45 -7.08 6.85
CA ILE A 214 5.65 -6.22 6.93
C ILE A 214 6.20 -5.82 5.56
N ALA A 215 5.78 -6.53 4.50
CA ALA A 215 6.25 -6.28 3.14
C ALA A 215 5.78 -4.93 2.60
N GLY A 216 4.58 -4.49 3.02
CA GLY A 216 3.96 -3.25 2.57
C GLY A 216 4.31 -2.01 3.39
N ASN A 217 5.09 -2.15 4.46
CA ASN A 217 5.34 -1.06 5.40
C ASN A 217 6.81 -1.00 5.86
N LEU A 218 7.42 0.18 5.72
CA LEU A 218 8.78 0.48 6.18
C LEU A 218 8.82 1.26 7.49
N ALA A 219 7.66 1.57 8.09
CA ALA A 219 7.60 2.11 9.44
C ALA A 219 8.18 1.10 10.45
N HIS A 220 8.81 1.61 11.50
CA HIS A 220 9.45 0.82 12.55
C HIS A 220 10.52 -0.15 12.02
N ASP A 221 11.26 0.26 10.98
CA ASP A 221 12.32 -0.58 10.42
C ASP A 221 13.47 -0.85 11.40
N ASP A 222 13.62 -0.02 12.43
CA ASP A 222 14.51 -0.24 13.57
C ASP A 222 14.13 -1.49 14.39
N VAL A 223 12.88 -1.95 14.30
CA VAL A 223 12.40 -3.23 14.86
C VAL A 223 12.46 -4.34 13.81
N TRP A 224 12.05 -4.06 12.57
CA TRP A 224 12.00 -5.06 11.52
C TRP A 224 13.37 -5.52 11.01
N SER A 225 14.31 -4.59 10.80
CA SER A 225 15.66 -4.94 10.31
C SER A 225 16.38 -5.93 11.22
N PRO A 226 16.42 -5.75 12.57
CA PRO A 226 17.00 -6.75 13.46
C PRO A 226 16.26 -8.09 13.45
N LEU A 227 14.92 -8.09 13.31
CA LEU A 227 14.15 -9.33 13.17
C LEU A 227 14.57 -10.09 11.91
N LEU A 228 14.60 -9.41 10.76
CA LEU A 228 15.00 -9.97 9.48
C LEU A 228 16.41 -10.57 9.54
N ALA A 229 17.35 -9.86 10.17
CA ALA A 229 18.71 -10.35 10.37
C ALA A 229 18.76 -11.62 11.24
N LYS A 230 17.96 -11.69 12.31
CA LYS A 230 17.88 -12.87 13.19
C LYS A 230 17.32 -14.09 12.46
N VAL A 231 16.24 -13.93 11.70
CA VAL A 231 15.62 -15.06 10.97
C VAL A 231 16.49 -15.52 9.81
N ALA A 232 17.17 -14.61 9.11
CA ALA A 232 18.07 -14.96 8.01
C ALA A 232 19.32 -15.72 8.50
N ALA A 233 19.80 -15.42 9.71
CA ALA A 233 20.95 -16.10 10.31
C ALA A 233 20.61 -17.46 10.96
N ALA A 234 19.33 -17.77 11.18
CA ALA A 234 18.90 -18.98 11.86
C ALA A 234 18.86 -20.20 10.90
N ARG A 235 19.79 -21.14 11.07
CA ARG A 235 19.95 -22.29 10.15
C ARG A 235 18.77 -23.28 10.17
N ASP A 236 18.21 -23.53 11.35
CA ASP A 236 17.13 -24.51 11.55
C ASP A 236 15.75 -23.85 11.65
N PHE A 237 15.62 -22.65 11.08
CA PHE A 237 14.35 -21.93 11.07
C PHE A 237 13.49 -22.39 9.89
N ASP A 238 12.26 -22.82 10.17
CA ASP A 238 11.26 -23.05 9.13
C ASP A 238 10.66 -21.69 8.70
N PRO A 239 10.85 -21.28 7.43
CA PRO A 239 10.27 -20.05 6.90
C PRO A 239 8.78 -19.87 7.18
N CYS A 240 8.00 -20.95 7.19
CA CYS A 240 6.55 -20.91 7.41
C CYS A 240 6.18 -20.37 8.81
N GLU A 241 7.11 -20.42 9.76
CA GLU A 241 6.96 -19.85 11.10
C GLU A 241 7.14 -18.32 11.13
N PHE A 242 7.63 -17.69 10.04
CA PHE A 242 7.91 -16.25 10.02
C PHE A 242 6.66 -15.43 10.36
N GLY A 243 5.54 -15.78 9.75
CA GLY A 243 4.26 -15.14 10.03
C GLY A 243 3.86 -15.19 11.50
N VAL A 244 4.15 -16.30 12.20
CA VAL A 244 3.84 -16.48 13.63
C VAL A 244 4.52 -15.42 14.49
N VAL A 245 5.81 -15.16 14.21
CA VAL A 245 6.62 -14.18 14.94
C VAL A 245 6.29 -12.75 14.49
N ALA A 246 6.25 -12.52 13.19
CA ALA A 246 6.03 -11.20 12.61
C ALA A 246 4.66 -10.61 13.03
N ASP A 247 3.62 -11.45 13.09
CA ASP A 247 2.28 -11.01 13.46
C ASP A 247 2.17 -10.53 14.91
N VAL A 248 2.91 -11.14 15.85
CA VAL A 248 2.94 -10.70 17.26
C VAL A 248 3.66 -9.36 17.39
N ILE A 249 4.77 -9.18 16.68
CA ILE A 249 5.49 -7.90 16.66
C ILE A 249 4.62 -6.82 15.99
N ALA A 250 3.93 -7.15 14.90
CA ALA A 250 3.04 -6.22 14.21
C ALA A 250 1.89 -5.75 15.12
N GLU A 251 1.25 -6.66 15.86
CA GLU A 251 0.22 -6.35 16.84
C GLU A 251 0.74 -5.36 17.91
N LEU A 252 1.92 -5.61 18.47
CA LEU A 252 2.53 -4.71 19.46
C LEU A 252 2.77 -3.30 18.90
N LEU A 253 3.27 -3.21 17.66
CA LEU A 253 3.53 -1.91 17.02
C LEU A 253 2.23 -1.18 16.70
N GLN A 254 1.18 -1.89 16.26
CA GLN A 254 -0.14 -1.32 15.99
C GLN A 254 -0.79 -0.74 17.25
N HIS A 255 -0.59 -1.36 18.42
CA HIS A 255 -1.08 -0.87 19.71
C HIS A 255 -0.11 0.10 20.42
N GLY A 256 0.96 0.56 19.75
CA GLY A 256 1.91 1.52 20.32
C GLY A 256 2.83 0.96 21.40
N HIS A 257 2.93 -0.37 21.54
CA HIS A 257 3.79 -1.04 22.51
C HIS A 257 5.24 -1.18 22.01
N PHE A 258 5.84 -0.07 21.57
CA PHE A 258 7.19 -0.04 20.95
C PHE A 258 8.27 -0.65 21.85
N ASN A 259 8.30 -0.27 23.14
CA ASN A 259 9.28 -0.80 24.10
C ASN A 259 9.21 -2.32 24.23
N ARG A 260 7.98 -2.88 24.21
CA ARG A 260 7.78 -4.32 24.29
C ARG A 260 8.26 -5.02 23.02
N ALA A 261 7.98 -4.42 21.85
CA ALA A 261 8.50 -4.94 20.58
C ALA A 261 10.04 -4.98 20.58
N HIS A 262 10.71 -3.89 21.00
CA HIS A 262 12.17 -3.88 21.12
C HIS A 262 12.71 -4.92 22.11
N GLN A 263 12.08 -5.08 23.27
CA GLN A 263 12.46 -6.11 24.24
C GLN A 263 12.36 -7.52 23.65
N LEU A 264 11.27 -7.83 22.94
CA LEU A 264 11.08 -9.13 22.30
C LEU A 264 12.12 -9.37 21.19
N ILE A 265 12.40 -8.37 20.37
CA ILE A 265 13.43 -8.47 19.33
C ILE A 265 14.82 -8.65 19.93
N ALA A 266 15.11 -8.07 21.10
CA ALA A 266 16.40 -8.23 21.77
C ALA A 266 16.67 -9.68 22.23
N LEU A 267 15.63 -10.48 22.49
CA LEU A 267 15.75 -11.87 22.94
C LEU A 267 16.51 -12.76 21.93
N PRO A 268 17.17 -13.84 22.38
CA PRO A 268 17.60 -14.93 21.51
C PRO A 268 16.42 -15.42 20.65
N PHE A 269 16.69 -15.75 19.38
CA PHE A 269 15.61 -16.05 18.43
C PHE A 269 14.72 -17.22 18.88
N ALA A 270 15.28 -18.26 19.49
CA ALA A 270 14.52 -19.38 20.03
C ALA A 270 13.52 -18.96 21.13
N GLU A 271 13.88 -17.97 21.96
CA GLU A 271 13.00 -17.44 23.00
C GLU A 271 11.91 -16.54 22.44
N LEU A 272 12.26 -15.68 21.48
CA LEU A 272 11.29 -14.87 20.72
C LEU A 272 10.24 -15.77 20.06
N ARG A 273 10.70 -16.82 19.36
CA ARG A 273 9.82 -17.81 18.75
C ARG A 273 8.90 -18.46 19.78
N ARG A 274 9.45 -18.94 20.90
CA ARG A 274 8.66 -19.54 22.00
C ARG A 274 7.63 -18.56 22.56
N HIS A 275 7.97 -17.26 22.67
CA HIS A 275 7.02 -16.24 23.11
C HIS A 275 5.88 -16.06 22.09
N ALA A 276 6.19 -15.99 20.80
CA ALA A 276 5.19 -15.86 19.75
C ALA A 276 4.23 -17.06 19.71
N PHE A 277 4.75 -18.28 19.73
CA PHE A 277 3.92 -19.49 19.74
C PHE A 277 3.05 -19.59 21.00
N ARG A 278 3.59 -19.28 22.19
CA ARG A 278 2.79 -19.27 23.42
C ARG A 278 1.65 -18.26 23.36
N ARG A 279 1.88 -17.08 22.78
CA ARG A 279 0.82 -16.07 22.58
C ARG A 279 -0.34 -16.61 21.75
N TRP A 280 -0.05 -17.26 20.61
CA TRP A 280 -1.09 -17.86 19.76
C TRP A 280 -1.79 -19.03 20.42
N GLN A 281 -1.04 -19.88 21.12
CA GLN A 281 -1.60 -20.99 21.88
C GLN A 281 -2.58 -20.50 22.96
N SER A 282 -2.22 -19.48 23.74
CA SER A 282 -3.12 -18.91 24.74
C SER A 282 -4.38 -18.27 24.13
N LEU A 283 -4.27 -17.67 22.94
CA LEU A 283 -5.46 -17.16 22.22
C LEU A 283 -6.37 -18.29 21.74
N LEU A 284 -5.79 -19.39 21.25
CA LEU A 284 -6.55 -20.56 20.82
C LEU A 284 -7.27 -21.22 22.00
N GLU A 285 -6.59 -21.37 23.13
CA GLU A 285 -7.16 -21.90 24.38
C GLU A 285 -8.32 -21.03 24.87
N ALA A 286 -8.14 -19.69 24.90
CA ALA A 286 -9.19 -18.76 25.27
C ALA A 286 -10.40 -18.84 24.33
N ALA A 287 -10.17 -18.86 23.02
CA ALA A 287 -11.25 -18.95 22.03
C ALA A 287 -12.01 -20.30 22.12
N THR A 288 -11.29 -21.39 22.37
CA THR A 288 -11.89 -22.72 22.55
C THR A 288 -12.71 -22.78 23.85
N ALA A 289 -12.25 -22.13 24.92
CA ALA A 289 -12.99 -22.02 26.18
C ALA A 289 -14.31 -21.25 26.01
N GLU A 290 -14.39 -20.30 25.08
CA GLU A 290 -15.61 -19.59 24.67
C GLU A 290 -16.45 -20.36 23.63
N GLY A 291 -16.12 -21.62 23.35
CA GLY A 291 -16.86 -22.49 22.44
C GLY A 291 -16.60 -22.26 20.94
N ILE A 292 -15.53 -21.53 20.58
CA ILE A 292 -15.16 -21.32 19.17
C ILE A 292 -14.33 -22.50 18.68
N GLU A 293 -14.84 -23.20 17.66
CA GLU A 293 -14.14 -24.31 17.03
C GLU A 293 -13.25 -23.87 15.85
N PHE A 294 -12.03 -24.40 15.81
CA PHE A 294 -11.08 -24.21 14.71
C PHE A 294 -10.81 -25.55 14.02
N ARG A 295 -10.75 -25.55 12.69
CA ARG A 295 -10.53 -26.77 11.89
C ARG A 295 -9.11 -27.36 12.01
N ASP A 296 -8.18 -26.56 12.50
CA ASP A 296 -6.74 -26.82 12.51
C ASP A 296 -6.12 -25.96 13.61
N SER A 297 -5.00 -26.37 14.18
CA SER A 297 -4.20 -25.64 15.17
C SER A 297 -2.82 -25.24 14.64
N ASP A 298 -2.56 -25.45 13.35
CA ASP A 298 -1.31 -25.06 12.69
C ASP A 298 -1.20 -23.54 12.54
N PHE A 299 -0.49 -22.91 13.49
CA PHE A 299 -0.24 -21.49 13.50
C PHE A 299 0.61 -21.00 12.33
N THR A 300 1.31 -21.85 11.56
CA THR A 300 2.05 -21.41 10.38
C THR A 300 1.11 -20.84 9.30
N ARG A 301 -0.16 -21.28 9.31
CA ARG A 301 -1.18 -20.80 8.37
C ARG A 301 -1.74 -19.45 8.80
N ALA A 302 -1.62 -18.44 7.94
CA ALA A 302 -2.12 -17.09 8.21
C ALA A 302 -3.64 -17.05 8.53
N GLY A 303 -4.42 -17.99 7.99
CA GLY A 303 -5.87 -18.06 8.19
C GLY A 303 -6.31 -18.26 9.65
N ILE A 304 -5.64 -19.12 10.42
CA ILE A 304 -5.98 -19.29 11.85
C ILE A 304 -5.56 -18.07 12.66
N ARG A 305 -4.37 -17.52 12.40
CA ARG A 305 -3.86 -16.34 13.10
C ARG A 305 -4.77 -15.12 12.88
N ALA A 306 -5.26 -14.94 11.65
CA ALA A 306 -6.22 -13.88 11.35
C ALA A 306 -7.55 -14.04 12.12
N LYS A 307 -8.07 -15.27 12.24
CA LYS A 307 -9.28 -15.54 13.04
C LYS A 307 -9.07 -15.31 14.53
N LEU A 308 -7.95 -15.79 15.08
CA LEU A 308 -7.60 -15.61 16.49
C LEU A 308 -7.36 -14.12 16.82
N ARG A 309 -6.71 -13.38 15.93
CA ARG A 309 -6.56 -11.92 16.07
C ARG A 309 -7.92 -11.25 16.06
N HIS A 310 -8.78 -11.56 15.09
CA HIS A 310 -10.12 -11.02 15.02
C HIS A 310 -10.93 -11.31 16.30
N PHE A 311 -10.83 -12.52 16.85
CA PHE A 311 -11.43 -12.87 18.14
C PHE A 311 -10.90 -11.98 19.27
N SER A 312 -9.57 -11.79 19.36
CA SER A 312 -8.96 -10.96 20.40
C SER A 312 -9.33 -9.47 20.30
N GLU A 313 -9.53 -8.98 19.08
CA GLU A 313 -9.95 -7.59 18.80
C GLU A 313 -11.46 -7.40 19.00
N SER A 314 -12.25 -8.46 18.78
CA SER A 314 -13.71 -8.46 18.95
C SER A 314 -14.15 -8.60 20.39
N GLY A 315 -13.26 -8.28 21.35
CA GLY A 315 -13.61 -8.21 22.76
C GLY A 315 -14.88 -7.40 22.92
N TRP A 316 -15.96 -8.10 23.30
CA TRP A 316 -17.24 -7.48 23.54
C TRP A 316 -17.05 -6.42 24.62
N GLU A 317 -17.47 -5.18 24.37
CA GLU A 317 -17.75 -4.28 25.49
C GLU A 317 -18.67 -5.07 26.42
N PRO A 318 -18.32 -5.23 27.72
CA PRO A 318 -19.22 -5.87 28.66
C PRO A 318 -20.57 -5.18 28.50
N MET A 319 -21.62 -5.92 28.13
CA MET A 319 -22.96 -5.33 28.05
C MET A 319 -23.23 -4.76 29.45
N ARG A 320 -23.19 -3.43 29.57
CA ARG A 320 -23.32 -2.73 30.85
C ARG A 320 -24.64 -3.03 31.54
N ASP A 321 -25.60 -3.57 30.79
CA ASP A 321 -26.97 -3.86 31.22
C ASP A 321 -27.29 -5.36 31.35
N VAL A 322 -26.34 -6.28 31.11
CA VAL A 322 -26.55 -7.69 31.47
C VAL A 322 -26.05 -7.88 32.89
N GLY A 323 -26.98 -7.72 33.84
CA GLY A 323 -26.76 -8.13 35.23
C GLY A 323 -26.20 -9.56 35.25
N ARG A 324 -25.22 -9.81 36.13
CA ARG A 324 -24.68 -11.17 36.37
C ARG A 324 -25.85 -12.13 36.40
N PHE A 325 -25.88 -13.10 35.49
CA PHE A 325 -26.93 -14.12 35.46
C PHE A 325 -27.11 -14.67 36.88
N GLU A 326 -28.21 -14.30 37.53
CA GLU A 326 -28.69 -15.05 38.67
C GLU A 326 -28.96 -16.45 38.14
N THR A 327 -28.34 -17.43 38.78
CA THR A 327 -28.63 -18.82 38.50
C THR A 327 -30.10 -19.02 38.84
N VAL A 328 -30.97 -19.06 37.83
CA VAL A 328 -32.38 -19.37 38.04
C VAL A 328 -32.41 -20.81 38.56
N ARG A 329 -32.51 -20.96 39.88
CA ARG A 329 -32.90 -22.22 40.48
C ARG A 329 -34.35 -22.44 40.06
N CYS A 330 -34.59 -23.41 39.20
CA CYS A 330 -35.93 -23.94 39.00
C CYS A 330 -36.33 -24.66 40.29
N GLU A 331 -36.84 -23.91 41.27
CA GLU A 331 -37.65 -24.47 42.35
C GLU A 331 -39.07 -24.67 41.81
N GLY A 332 -39.55 -25.91 41.84
CA GLY A 332 -40.94 -26.25 41.52
C GLY A 332 -41.13 -27.06 40.24
N TYR A 333 -40.69 -28.32 40.25
CA TYR A 333 -41.37 -29.38 39.49
C TYR A 333 -41.82 -30.42 40.51
N GLU A 334 -42.95 -30.17 41.17
CA GLU A 334 -43.67 -31.22 41.88
C GLU A 334 -44.28 -32.15 40.83
N ALA A 335 -43.88 -33.42 40.87
CA ALA A 335 -44.43 -34.45 40.01
C ALA A 335 -45.89 -34.73 40.43
N PRO A 336 -46.85 -34.79 39.50
CA PRO A 336 -48.22 -35.19 39.83
C PRO A 336 -48.25 -36.70 40.12
N SER A 337 -48.83 -37.02 41.27
CA SER A 337 -49.12 -38.37 41.79
C SER A 337 -50.22 -39.10 41.05
#